data_AF-A0A150PJ33-F1
#
_entry.id   AF-A0A150PJ33-F1
#
_cell.length_a   1.000
_cell.length_b   1.000
_cell.length_c   1.000
_cell.angle_alpha   90.00
_cell.angle_beta   90.00
_cell.angle_gamma   90.00
#
_symmetry.space_group_name_H-M   'P 1'
#
loop_
_entity.id
_entity.type
_entity.pdbx_description
1 polymer ?
#
loop_
_entity_poly.entity_id
_entity_poly.type
_entity_poly.pdbx_seq_one_letter_code
_entity_poly.pdbx_strand_id
1 'polypeptide(L)' 'MDASLLDDPWIAAQVDAAVAPYVGRLPAHEVAWMRERLAEVLLHDEEASRLLRRAHPREVDESGERAFGVLGAAARAKAG' A
#
# COMPACT_ATOMS: atom_id res chain seq x y z
N MET A 1 -4.51 22.84 2.44
CA MET A 1 -3.23 22.13 2.23
C MET A 1 -3.63 20.70 1.98
N ASP A 2 -3.57 20.26 0.73
CA ASP A 2 -3.81 18.85 0.41
C ASP A 2 -2.64 18.07 1.01
N ALA A 3 -2.92 17.28 2.05
CA ALA A 3 -1.91 16.41 2.63
C ALA A 3 -1.49 15.40 1.56
N SER A 4 -0.19 15.26 1.34
CA SER A 4 0.32 14.29 0.36
C SER A 4 0.04 12.89 0.90
N LEU A 5 -0.42 11.96 0.05
CA LEU A 5 -0.56 10.55 0.43
C LEU A 5 0.75 9.93 0.93
N LEU A 6 1.89 10.50 0.52
CA LEU A 6 3.21 10.07 0.95
C LEU A 6 3.62 10.62 2.33
N ASP A 7 2.83 11.51 2.92
CA ASP A 7 3.03 11.95 4.32
C ASP A 7 2.62 10.85 5.31
N ASP A 8 1.80 9.88 4.87
CA ASP A 8 1.52 8.66 5.62
C ASP A 8 2.72 7.68 5.49
N PRO A 9 3.38 7.32 6.60
CA PRO A 9 4.59 6.50 6.57
C PRO A 9 4.34 5.07 6.10
N TRP A 10 3.13 4.53 6.33
CA TRP A 10 2.80 3.19 5.86
C TRP A 10 2.59 3.19 4.34
N ILE A 11 1.86 4.18 3.82
CA ILE A 11 1.63 4.33 2.38
C ILE A 11 2.96 4.59 1.66
N ALA A 12 3.81 5.47 2.17
CA ALA A 12 5.14 5.73 1.64
C ALA A 12 5.99 4.44 1.57
N ALA A 13 5.96 3.61 2.61
CA ALA A 13 6.69 2.34 2.62
C ALA A 13 6.17 1.34 1.57
N GLN A 14 4.85 1.29 1.30
CA GLN A 14 4.30 0.45 0.24
C GLN A 14 4.74 0.93 -1.15
N VAL A 15 4.71 2.24 -1.39
CA VAL A 15 5.19 2.83 -2.65
C VAL A 15 6.67 2.55 -2.84
N ASP A 16 7.48 2.70 -1.79
CA ASP A 16 8.91 2.42 -1.81
C ASP A 16 9.21 0.96 -2.10
N ALA A 17 8.45 0.04 -1.48
CA ALA A 17 8.56 -1.39 -1.76
C ALA A 17 8.20 -1.72 -3.21
N ALA A 18 7.19 -1.07 -3.78
CA ALA A 18 6.79 -1.27 -5.18
C ALA A 18 7.88 -0.80 -6.17
N VAL A 19 8.61 0.28 -5.86
CA VAL A 19 9.67 0.79 -6.74
C VAL A 19 11.05 0.20 -6.47
N ALA A 20 11.25 -0.45 -5.32
CA ALA A 20 12.55 -1.03 -4.92
C ALA A 20 13.23 -1.90 -6.00
N PRO A 21 12.52 -2.74 -6.78
CA PRO A 21 13.15 -3.55 -7.83
C PRO A 21 13.80 -2.74 -8.97
N TYR A 22 13.46 -1.46 -9.11
CA TYR A 22 13.98 -0.56 -10.14
C TYR A 22 15.15 0.31 -9.65
N VAL A 23 15.36 0.37 -8.33
CA VAL A 23 16.47 1.12 -7.73
C VAL A 23 17.80 0.51 -8.18
N GLY A 24 18.68 1.36 -8.71
CA GLY A 24 19.96 0.94 -9.29
C GLY A 24 19.88 0.33 -10.69
N ARG A 25 18.68 0.14 -11.24
CA ARG A 25 18.44 -0.27 -12.64
C ARG A 25 17.98 0.88 -13.52
N LEU A 26 17.24 1.83 -12.94
CA LEU A 26 16.79 3.05 -13.59
C LEU A 26 17.49 4.28 -12.98
N PRO A 27 17.58 5.40 -13.74
CA PRO A 27 17.99 6.68 -13.19
C PRO A 27 17.14 7.09 -11.98
N ALA A 28 17.76 7.79 -11.02
CA ALA A 28 17.06 8.18 -9.79
C ALA A 28 15.81 9.05 -10.03
N HIS A 29 15.83 9.90 -11.07
CA HIS A 29 14.69 10.74 -11.43
C HIS A 29 13.50 9.92 -11.97
N GLU A 30 13.76 8.83 -12.69
CA GLU A 30 12.70 7.92 -13.16
C GLU A 30 12.03 7.21 -11.99
N VAL A 31 12.83 6.75 -11.00
CA VAL A 31 12.28 6.13 -9.79
C VAL A 31 11.47 7.15 -8.98
N ALA A 32 11.93 8.39 -8.87
CA ALA A 32 11.18 9.45 -8.20
C ALA A 32 9.85 9.73 -8.91
N TRP A 33 9.88 9.84 -10.23
CA TRP A 33 8.67 9.98 -11.05
C TRP A 33 7.70 8.82 -10.85
N MET A 34 8.18 7.57 -10.79
CA MET A 34 7.33 6.41 -10.52
C MET A 34 6.64 6.50 -9.15
N ARG A 35 7.34 6.98 -8.11
CA ARG A 35 6.76 7.16 -6.77
C ARG A 35 5.62 8.17 -6.81
N GLU A 36 5.83 9.32 -7.47
CA GLU A 36 4.80 10.36 -7.63
C GLU A 36 3.60 9.83 -8.40
N ARG A 37 3.82 9.14 -9.52
CA ARG A 37 2.75 8.55 -10.34
C ARG A 37 1.92 7.51 -9.60
N LEU A 38 2.55 6.66 -8.78
CA LEU A 38 1.83 5.70 -7.95
C LEU A 38 0.98 6.39 -6.89
N ALA A 39 1.51 7.43 -6.24
CA ALA A 39 0.75 8.21 -5.27
C ALA A 39 -0.47 8.89 -5.90
N GLU A 40 -0.32 9.45 -7.11
CA GLU A 40 -1.43 10.04 -7.86
C GLU A 40 -2.50 9.01 -8.24
N VAL A 41 -2.12 7.79 -8.64
CA VAL A 41 -3.09 6.70 -8.90
C VAL A 41 -3.86 6.35 -7.64
N LEU A 42 -3.18 6.21 -6.50
CA LEU A 42 -3.83 5.92 -5.21
C LEU A 42 -4.79 7.03 -4.76
N LEU A 43 -4.56 8.27 -5.19
CA LEU A 43 -5.41 9.42 -4.89
C LEU A 43 -6.67 9.47 -5.77
N HIS A 44 -6.51 9.24 -7.07
CA HIS A 44 -7.54 9.54 -8.07
C HIS A 44 -8.32 8.32 -8.55
N ASP A 45 -7.76 7.13 -8.45
CA ASP A 45 -8.44 5.90 -8.83
C ASP A 45 -9.26 5.35 -7.65
N GLU A 46 -10.59 5.26 -7.82
CA GLU A 46 -11.49 4.86 -6.74
C GLU A 46 -11.22 3.42 -6.27
N GLU A 47 -10.87 2.51 -7.18
CA GLU A 47 -10.61 1.12 -6.86
C GLU A 47 -9.29 0.97 -6.10
N ALA A 48 -8.23 1.61 -6.59
CA ALA A 48 -6.93 1.63 -5.92
C ALA A 48 -7.03 2.25 -4.52
N SER A 49 -7.75 3.37 -4.40
CA SER A 49 -8.01 4.03 -3.13
C SER A 49 -8.82 3.15 -2.17
N ARG A 50 -9.82 2.40 -2.67
CA ARG A 50 -10.59 1.43 -1.88
C ARG A 50 -9.72 0.26 -1.40
N LEU A 51 -8.85 -0.26 -2.25
CA LEU A 51 -7.91 -1.33 -1.90
C LEU A 51 -6.91 -0.87 -0.84
N LEU A 52 -6.36 0.34 -1.00
CA LEU A 52 -5.44 0.94 -0.03
C LEU A 52 -6.08 1.06 1.35
N ARG A 53 -7.30 1.63 1.43
CA ARG A 53 -8.04 1.72 2.70
C ARG A 53 -8.32 0.37 3.34
N ARG A 54 -8.54 -0.68 2.53
CA ARG A 54 -8.80 -2.04 3.03
C ARG A 54 -7.53 -2.71 3.55
N ALA A 55 -6.39 -2.43 2.93
CA ALA A 55 -5.10 -3.01 3.29
C ALA A 55 -4.40 -2.24 4.42
N HIS A 56 -4.72 -0.96 4.60
CA HIS A 56 -4.14 -0.13 5.63
C HIS A 56 -4.35 -0.77 7.01
N PRO A 57 -3.30 -0.94 7.82
CA PRO A 57 -3.42 -1.43 9.18
C PRO A 57 -4.42 -0.56 9.93
N ARG A 58 -5.44 -1.18 10.53
CA ARG A 58 -6.20 -0.51 11.57
C ARG A 58 -5.24 -0.31 12.74
N GLU A 59 -5.20 0.89 13.34
CA GLU A 59 -4.45 1.13 14.57
C GLU A 59 -4.69 -0.06 15.50
N VAL A 60 -3.61 -0.80 15.76
CA VAL A 60 -3.64 -1.95 16.65
C VAL A 60 -3.62 -1.37 18.06
N ASP A 61 -4.62 -1.74 18.84
CA ASP A 61 -4.74 -1.48 20.29
C ASP A 61 -3.41 -1.84 21.01
N GLU A 62 -3.13 -1.26 22.17
CA GLU A 62 -1.82 -1.33 22.87
C GLU A 62 -1.29 -2.76 23.20
N SER A 63 -2.06 -3.80 22.89
CA SER A 63 -1.59 -5.19 22.80
C SER A 63 -0.91 -5.41 21.45
N GLY A 64 0.38 -5.77 21.42
CA GLY A 64 1.20 -5.92 20.20
C GLY A 64 0.76 -7.00 19.18
N GLU A 65 -0.52 -7.32 19.08
CA GLU A 65 -1.11 -8.28 18.15
C GLU A 65 -1.48 -7.63 16.82
N ARG A 66 -0.63 -7.83 15.80
CA ARG A 66 -0.95 -7.42 14.43
C ARG A 66 -2.10 -8.28 13.87
N ALA A 67 -3.23 -7.66 13.60
CA ALA A 67 -4.33 -8.30 12.89
C ALA A 67 -3.94 -8.52 11.41
N PHE A 68 -3.42 -9.71 11.09
CA PHE A 68 -3.34 -10.17 9.70
C PHE A 68 -4.76 -10.51 9.25
N GLY A 69 -5.40 -9.61 8.50
CA GLY A 69 -6.65 -9.91 7.80
C GLY A 69 -6.44 -11.13 6.93
N VAL A 70 -7.05 -12.25 7.31
CA VAL A 70 -6.97 -13.52 6.58
C VAL A 70 -7.73 -13.39 5.26
N LEU A 71 -7.10 -12.82 4.24
CA LEU A 71 -7.50 -12.96 2.83
C LEU A 71 -7.15 -14.36 2.31
N GLY A 72 -7.57 -15.40 3.04
CA GLY A 72 -7.21 -16.79 2.74
C GLY A 72 -8.07 -17.88 3.39
N ALA A 73 -9.10 -17.56 4.17
CA ALA A 73 -9.94 -18.56 4.86
C ALA A 73 -11.35 -18.73 4.27
N ALA A 74 -11.61 -18.18 3.08
CA ALA A 74 -12.89 -18.32 2.38
C ALA A 74 -12.85 -19.30 1.19
N ALA A 75 -11.78 -20.09 1.01
CA ALA A 75 -11.62 -20.96 -0.15
C ALA A 75 -11.73 -22.48 0.13
N ARG A 76 -12.00 -22.93 1.37
CA ARG A 76 -12.10 -24.38 1.63
C ARG A 76 -13.04 -24.76 2.77
N ALA A 77 -14.33 -24.50 2.59
CA ALA A 77 -15.38 -25.12 3.41
C ALA A 77 -16.67 -25.32 2.60
N LYS A 78 -16.58 -25.99 1.44
CA LYS A 78 -17.71 -26.67 0.81
C LYS A 78 -17.24 -27.80 -0.11
N ALA A 79 -16.56 -28.77 0.46
CA ALA A 79 -16.40 -30.11 -0.11
C ALA A 79 -16.21 -31.07 1.07
N GLY A 80 -17.28 -31.76 1.43
CA GLY A 80 -17.41 -32.63 2.60
C GLY A 80 -18.88 -32.84 2.87
#